data_AF-A0ABD0QRR0-F1
#
_entry.id   AF-A0ABD0QRR0-F1
#
_cell.length_a   1.000
_cell.length_b   1.000
_cell.length_c   1.000
_cell.angle_alpha   90.00
_cell.angle_beta   90.00
_cell.angle_gamma   90.00
#
_symmetry.space_group_name_H-M   'P 1'
#
loop_
_entity.id
_entity.type
_entity.pdbx_description
1 polymer ?
#
loop_
_entity_poly.entity_id
_entity_poly.type
_entity_poly.pdbx_seq_one_letter_code
_entity_poly.pdbx_strand_id
1 'polypeptide(L)' 'MWGDYMEKGQILEKASLSSVDVHGSMETFGFYVSADIATSFTLLVGIFFPSAT' A
#
# COMPACT_ATOMS: atom_id res chain seq x y z
N MET A 1 -4.27 11.07 -9.79
CA MET A 1 -3.05 11.47 -9.05
C MET A 1 -2.01 10.42 -9.35
N TRP A 2 -0.79 10.78 -9.73
CA TRP A 2 0.22 9.83 -10.19
C TRP A 2 0.96 9.23 -9.00
N GLY A 3 0.45 8.12 -8.48
CA GLY A 3 1.06 7.33 -7.41
C GLY A 3 0.02 6.72 -6.47
N ASP A 4 0.10 5.40 -6.24
CA ASP A 4 -0.65 4.72 -5.18
C ASP A 4 0.08 4.92 -3.85
N TYR A 5 -0.14 6.08 -3.24
CA TYR A 5 0.30 6.36 -1.88
C TYR A 5 -0.67 5.70 -0.90
N MET A 6 -0.13 4.98 0.07
CA MET A 6 -0.90 4.13 0.98
C MET A 6 -0.53 4.42 2.42
N GLU A 7 -1.50 4.29 3.32
CA GLU A 7 -1.25 4.28 4.77
C GLU A 7 -0.76 2.91 5.22
N LYS A 8 -0.01 2.88 6.33
CA LYS A 8 0.46 1.62 6.92
C LYS A 8 -0.74 0.70 7.24
N GLY A 9 -0.65 -0.56 6.82
CA GLY A 9 -1.67 -1.57 7.03
C GLY A 9 -2.81 -1.57 6.01
N GLN A 10 -2.86 -0.62 5.08
CA GLN A 10 -3.83 -0.62 4.00
C GLN A 10 -3.60 -1.82 3.06
N ILE A 11 -4.67 -2.53 2.69
CA ILE A 11 -4.60 -3.70 1.78
C ILE A 11 -4.29 -3.24 0.36
N LEU A 12 -3.40 -3.97 -0.33
CA LEU A 12 -3.06 -3.72 -1.72
C LEU A 12 -4.19 -4.19 -2.63
N GLU A 13 -4.74 -3.27 -3.41
CA GLU A 13 -5.82 -3.53 -4.37
C GLU A 13 -5.41 -3.16 -5.80
N LYS A 14 -6.14 -3.68 -6.78
CA LYS A 14 -5.95 -3.36 -8.21
C LYS A 14 -7.26 -2.81 -8.76
N ALA A 15 -7.25 -1.53 -9.16
CA ALA A 15 -8.45 -0.84 -9.65
C ALA A 15 -9.14 -1.52 -10.86
N SER A 16 -8.42 -2.33 -11.64
CA SER A 16 -8.97 -3.04 -12.79
C SER A 16 -9.61 -4.39 -12.45
N LEU A 17 -9.59 -4.81 -11.18
CA LEU A 17 -10.16 -6.07 -10.71
C LEU A 17 -11.35 -5.78 -9.78
N SER A 18 -12.45 -6.49 -9.99
CA SER A 18 -13.59 -6.44 -9.08
C SER A 18 -13.31 -7.21 -7.80
N SER A 19 -13.57 -6.61 -6.65
CA SER A 19 -13.63 -7.29 -5.35
C SER A 19 -15.09 -7.41 -4.88
N VAL A 20 -15.37 -8.43 -4.09
CA VAL A 20 -16.60 -8.52 -3.31
C VAL A 20 -16.31 -7.93 -1.94
N ASP A 21 -17.13 -6.97 -1.50
CA ASP A 21 -17.04 -6.45 -0.13
C ASP A 21 -17.50 -7.52 0.86
N VAL A 22 -16.55 -8.35 1.27
CA VAL A 22 -16.71 -9.22 2.41
C VAL A 22 -16.19 -8.44 3.59
N HIS A 23 -17.04 -8.16 4.58
CA HIS A 23 -16.60 -7.66 5.88
C HIS A 23 -15.61 -8.68 6.46
N GLY A 24 -14.32 -8.47 6.19
CA GLY A 24 -13.27 -9.41 6.53
C GLY A 24 -13.24 -9.60 8.03
N SER A 25 -13.49 -10.84 8.47
CA SER A 25 -13.10 -11.24 9.81
C SER A 25 -11.61 -10.89 10.00
N MET A 26 -11.20 -10.41 11.18
CA MET A 26 -9.77 -10.21 11.49
C MET A 26 -8.94 -11.48 11.21
N GLU A 27 -9.59 -12.65 11.25
CA GLU A 27 -9.02 -13.94 10.91
C GLU A 27 -8.56 -14.03 9.44
N THR A 28 -9.24 -13.34 8.52
CA THR A 28 -8.89 -13.33 7.09
C THR A 28 -7.79 -12.32 6.77
N PHE A 29 -7.54 -11.33 7.63
CA PHE A 29 -6.53 -10.27 7.39
C PHE A 29 -5.13 -10.85 7.15
N GLY A 30 -4.78 -11.95 7.82
CA GLY A 30 -3.49 -12.65 7.63
C GLY A 30 -3.27 -13.26 6.24
N PHE A 31 -4.30 -13.35 5.40
CA PHE A 31 -4.19 -13.84 4.02
C PHE A 31 -3.95 -12.73 2.98
N TYR A 32 -4.01 -11.46 3.39
CA TYR A 32 -3.84 -10.32 2.48
C TYR A 32 -2.46 -9.69 2.61
N VAL A 33 -2.04 -9.03 1.53
CA VAL A 33 -0.83 -8.20 1.53
C VAL A 33 -1.23 -6.76 1.86
N SER A 34 -0.54 -6.17 2.85
CA SER A 34 -0.75 -4.80 3.29
C SER A 34 0.52 -3.95 3.14
N ALA A 35 0.34 -2.64 3.08
CA ALA A 35 1.44 -1.69 3.05
C ALA A 35 2.21 -1.70 4.39
N ASP A 36 3.52 -1.92 4.34
CA ASP A 36 4.37 -2.00 5.53
C ASP A 36 4.56 -0.63 6.23
N ILE A 37 4.64 0.44 5.43
CA ILE A 37 4.79 1.83 5.90
C ILE A 37 3.88 2.76 5.11
N ALA A 38 3.57 3.91 5.71
CA ALA A 38 2.90 4.99 5.00
C ALA A 38 3.84 5.58 3.94
N THR A 39 3.34 5.83 2.72
CA THR A 39 4.14 6.36 1.61
C THR A 39 3.70 7.77 1.23
N SER A 40 4.68 8.61 0.87
CA SER A 40 4.45 9.95 0.36
C SER A 40 5.59 10.33 -0.59
N PHE A 41 5.38 11.38 -1.40
CA PHE A 41 6.40 11.88 -2.31
C PHE A 41 7.74 12.19 -1.59
N THR A 42 7.69 12.96 -0.50
CA THR A 42 8.89 13.37 0.25
C THR A 42 9.65 12.16 0.82
N LEU A 43 8.94 11.15 1.33
CA LEU A 43 9.54 9.94 1.87
C LEU A 43 10.25 9.15 0.77
N LEU A 44 9.61 8.92 -0.37
CA LEU A 44 10.19 8.15 -1.47
C LEU A 44 11.42 8.86 -2.08
N VAL A 45 11.37 10.19 -2.22
CA VAL A 45 12.54 10.99 -2.65
C VAL A 45 13.70 10.81 -1.66
N GLY A 46 13.42 10.86 -0.36
CA GLY A 46 14.44 10.68 0.69
C GLY A 46 15.10 9.29 0.66
N ILE A 47 14.34 8.24 0.38
CA ILE A 47 14.87 6.87 0.28
C ILE A 47 15.69 6.67 -1.00
N PHE A 48 15.30 7.30 -2.11
CA PHE A 48 16.01 7.16 -3.38
C PHE A 48 17.28 8.01 -3.46
N PHE A 49 17.36 9.10 -2.70
CA PHE A 49 18.47 10.06 -2.76
C PHE A 49 19.88 9.44 -2.66
N PRO A 50 20.16 8.48 -1.75
CA PRO A 50 21.48 7.85 -1.65
C PRO A 50 21.88 7.00 -2.87
N SER A 51 20.94 6.64 -3.75
CA SER A 51 21.24 5.82 -4.94
C SER A 51 21.86 6.62 -6.10
N ALA A 52 21.82 7.95 -6.06
CA ALA A 52 22.34 8.83 -7.11
C ALA A 52 23.74 9.40 -6.80
N THR A 53 24.28 9.13 -5.61
CA THR A 53 25.64 9.48 -5.17
C THR A 53 26.54 8.27 -5.23
#